data_AF-A0A2I0IEC7-F1
#
_entry.id   AF-A0A2I0IEC7-F1
#
_cell.length_a   1.000
_cell.length_b   1.000
_cell.length_c   1.000
_cell.angle_alpha   90.00
_cell.angle_beta   90.00
_cell.angle_gamma   90.00
#
_symmetry.space_group_name_H-M   'P 1'
#
loop_
_entity.id
_entity.type
_entity.pdbx_description
1 polymer ?
#
loop_
_entity_poly.entity_id
_entity_poly.type
_entity_poly.pdbx_seq_one_letter_code
_entity_poly.pdbx_strand_id
1 'polypeptide(L)'
;MFRLSNNLVGILNFVTFLLSVPILGAGIWLARRASTDCEKFLEKPVIALGVFLMVVSLAGLIGACCGISWLLWVYLLVMFLLIVLLFGFTIFAFVVTNEGAGKVLSDKGYKEYRLGDYSNWLQKRVNNTKNWNKIKSCLIDSKVCSSLADKTANDTLEQFYSEHLSAVQSGCCKPSDDCGFNYVSPIVWNATTDTTTFNNSDCTLWNNNPDVLCYNCQSCKAGFLDNIKSDWKKVAIINIIFLVFLIIVYSVGCCAFRNNREDNAFWKRRPHP
;
A
#
# COMPACT_ATOMS: atom_id res chain seq x y z
N MET A 1 23.48 -31.50 -14.20
CA MET A 1 22.83 -30.48 -13.35
C MET A 1 23.23 -29.04 -13.68
N PHE A 2 24.44 -28.75 -14.19
CA PHE A 2 24.92 -27.39 -14.55
C PHE A 2 23.96 -26.53 -15.40
N ARG A 3 23.32 -27.12 -16.41
CA ARG A 3 22.43 -26.37 -17.32
C ARG A 3 21.08 -26.03 -16.69
N LEU A 4 20.56 -26.84 -15.76
CA LEU A 4 19.20 -26.67 -15.27
C LEU A 4 19.06 -25.44 -14.37
N SER A 5 19.99 -25.26 -13.40
CA SER A 5 19.96 -24.12 -12.48
C SER A 5 20.23 -22.80 -13.19
N ASN A 6 21.18 -22.78 -14.13
CA ASN A 6 21.51 -21.56 -14.88
C ASN A 6 20.39 -21.18 -15.88
N ASN A 7 19.78 -22.18 -16.53
CA ASN A 7 18.60 -21.96 -17.38
C ASN A 7 17.40 -21.50 -16.54
N LEU A 8 17.19 -22.05 -15.34
CA LEU A 8 16.10 -21.64 -14.44
C LEU A 8 16.28 -20.19 -13.97
N VAL A 9 17.49 -19.80 -13.55
CA VAL A 9 17.80 -18.40 -13.19
C VAL A 9 17.57 -17.48 -14.39
N GLY A 10 18.00 -17.89 -15.59
CA GLY A 10 17.76 -17.15 -16.82
C GLY A 10 16.26 -16.95 -17.12
N ILE A 11 15.47 -18.03 -17.06
CA ILE A 11 14.02 -17.99 -17.31
C ILE A 11 13.31 -17.09 -16.29
N LEU A 12 13.64 -17.22 -15.00
CA LEU A 12 13.00 -16.43 -13.94
C LEU A 12 13.33 -14.94 -14.07
N ASN A 13 14.58 -14.60 -14.41
CA ASN A 13 14.97 -13.21 -14.67
C ASN A 13 14.36 -12.68 -15.99
N PHE A 14 14.13 -13.54 -16.98
CA PHE A 14 13.42 -13.15 -18.21
C PHE A 14 11.95 -12.80 -17.93
N VAL A 15 11.25 -13.63 -17.16
CA VAL A 15 9.85 -13.38 -16.78
C VAL A 15 9.72 -12.10 -15.96
N THR A 16 10.60 -11.88 -14.98
CA THR A 16 10.61 -10.64 -14.18
C THR A 16 10.93 -9.40 -15.01
N PHE A 17 11.83 -9.50 -15.99
CA PHE A 17 12.05 -8.44 -16.97
C PHE A 17 10.77 -8.12 -17.76
N LEU A 18 10.08 -9.14 -18.30
CA LEU A 18 8.82 -8.94 -19.03
C LEU A 18 7.73 -8.29 -18.16
N LEU A 19 7.66 -8.62 -16.87
CA LEU A 19 6.72 -8.00 -15.93
C LEU A 19 7.11 -6.56 -15.56
N SER A 20 8.40 -6.21 -15.61
CA SER A 20 8.85 -4.84 -15.31
C SER A 20 8.43 -3.81 -16.37
N VAL A 21 8.30 -4.24 -17.63
CA VAL A 21 7.88 -3.38 -18.77
C VAL A 21 6.49 -2.78 -18.59
N PRO A 22 5.41 -3.55 -18.32
CA PRO A 22 4.09 -2.97 -18.09
C PRO A 22 4.04 -2.14 -16.81
N ILE A 23 4.81 -2.47 -15.76
CA ILE A 23 4.90 -1.65 -14.53
C ILE A 23 5.49 -0.28 -14.85
N LEU A 24 6.60 -0.23 -15.60
CA LEU A 24 7.20 1.01 -16.07
C LEU A 24 6.26 1.78 -16.99
N GLY A 25 5.59 1.09 -17.92
CA GLY A 25 4.61 1.69 -18.81
C GLY A 25 3.47 2.35 -18.05
N ALA A 26 2.93 1.68 -17.04
CA ALA A 26 1.90 2.23 -16.15
C ALA A 26 2.41 3.45 -15.37
N GLY A 27 3.63 3.39 -14.81
CA GLY A 27 4.25 4.51 -14.12
C GLY A 27 4.44 5.74 -15.01
N ILE A 28 4.96 5.56 -16.23
CA ILE A 28 5.15 6.64 -17.20
C ILE A 28 3.80 7.18 -17.71
N TRP A 29 2.80 6.31 -17.86
CA TRP A 29 1.45 6.73 -18.23
C TRP A 29 0.82 7.61 -17.16
N LEU A 30 0.93 7.20 -15.89
CA LEU A 30 0.57 8.03 -14.73
C LEU A 30 1.32 9.36 -14.77
N ALA A 31 2.63 9.36 -15.02
CA ALA A 31 3.42 10.60 -15.10
C ALA A 31 2.91 11.61 -16.13
N ARG A 32 2.43 11.11 -17.27
CA ARG A 32 1.98 11.95 -18.39
C ARG A 32 0.54 12.39 -18.27
N ARG A 33 -0.31 11.61 -17.60
CA ARG A 33 -1.76 11.90 -17.48
C ARG A 33 -2.19 12.32 -16.08
N ALA A 34 -1.30 12.31 -15.09
CA ALA A 34 -1.62 12.66 -13.72
C ALA A 34 -2.16 14.10 -13.63
N SER A 35 -3.47 14.20 -13.54
CA SER A 35 -4.16 15.49 -13.39
C SER A 35 -4.41 15.80 -11.92
N THR A 36 -4.51 14.76 -11.09
CA THR A 36 -4.86 14.83 -9.68
C THR A 36 -3.63 14.70 -8.78
N ASP A 37 -3.68 15.25 -7.56
CA ASP A 37 -2.59 15.12 -6.59
C ASP A 37 -2.31 13.65 -6.21
N CYS A 38 -3.32 12.80 -6.31
CA CYS A 38 -3.26 11.37 -6.00
C CYS A 38 -2.38 10.63 -7.01
N GLU A 39 -2.63 10.87 -8.30
CA GLU A 39 -1.89 10.25 -9.39
C GLU A 39 -0.41 10.66 -9.34
N LYS A 40 -0.13 11.94 -9.05
CA LYS A 40 1.24 12.45 -8.88
C LYS A 40 1.96 11.87 -7.67
N PHE A 41 1.22 11.50 -6.62
CA PHE A 41 1.79 10.87 -5.43
C PHE A 41 2.24 9.41 -5.70
N LEU A 42 1.49 8.69 -6.55
CA LEU A 42 1.76 7.28 -6.87
C LEU A 42 2.75 7.06 -8.02
N GLU A 43 2.91 8.02 -8.93
CA GLU A 43 3.80 7.92 -10.08
C GLU A 43 5.25 7.54 -9.72
N LYS A 44 5.89 8.36 -8.86
CA LYS A 44 7.31 8.22 -8.52
C LYS A 44 7.68 6.85 -7.94
N PRO A 45 6.96 6.31 -6.93
CA PRO A 45 7.29 4.99 -6.40
C PRO A 45 7.09 3.87 -7.42
N VAL A 46 6.09 3.98 -8.31
CA VAL A 46 5.83 2.97 -9.34
C VAL A 46 6.95 2.95 -10.40
N ILE A 47 7.38 4.12 -10.88
CA ILE A 47 8.51 4.21 -11.83
C ILE A 47 9.80 3.69 -11.20
N ALA A 48 10.11 4.11 -9.97
CA ALA A 48 11.32 3.67 -9.27
C ALA A 48 11.35 2.14 -9.12
N LEU A 49 10.22 1.52 -8.76
CA LEU A 49 10.09 0.07 -8.67
C LEU A 49 10.31 -0.62 -10.02
N GLY A 50 9.68 -0.12 -11.08
CA GLY A 50 9.83 -0.68 -12.42
C GLY A 50 11.28 -0.62 -12.94
N VAL A 51 11.97 0.52 -12.76
CA VAL A 51 13.37 0.68 -13.19
C VAL A 51 14.26 -0.28 -12.42
N PHE A 52 14.06 -0.37 -11.11
CA PHE A 52 14.81 -1.25 -10.25
C PHE A 52 14.68 -2.72 -10.67
N LEU A 53 13.44 -3.20 -10.88
CA LEU A 53 13.20 -4.58 -11.33
C LEU A 53 13.84 -4.85 -12.68
N MET A 54 13.76 -3.91 -13.62
CA MET A 54 14.36 -4.05 -14.95
C MET A 54 15.89 -4.22 -14.87
N VAL A 55 16.57 -3.39 -14.08
CA VAL A 55 18.04 -3.45 -13.90
C VAL A 55 18.47 -4.77 -13.26
N VAL A 56 17.80 -5.21 -12.19
CA VAL A 56 18.12 -6.47 -11.51
C VAL A 56 17.92 -7.66 -12.43
N SER A 57 16.84 -7.65 -13.22
CA SER A 57 16.51 -8.73 -14.15
C SER A 57 17.54 -8.84 -15.28
N LEU A 58 17.98 -7.71 -15.85
CA LEU A 58 19.03 -7.68 -16.87
C LEU A 58 20.37 -8.20 -16.34
N ALA A 59 20.75 -7.82 -15.11
CA ALA A 59 21.94 -8.35 -14.47
C ALA A 59 21.83 -9.87 -14.26
N GLY A 60 20.67 -10.38 -13.82
CA GLY A 60 20.45 -11.82 -13.68
C GLY A 60 20.54 -12.58 -15.01
N LEU A 61 19.99 -12.02 -16.09
CA LEU A 61 20.06 -12.59 -17.45
C LEU A 61 21.49 -12.66 -17.99
N ILE A 62 22.23 -11.55 -17.91
CA ILE A 62 23.62 -11.48 -18.40
C ILE A 62 24.51 -12.41 -17.56
N GLY A 63 24.29 -12.47 -16.24
CA GLY A 63 25.04 -13.33 -15.33
C GLY A 63 24.83 -14.81 -15.64
N ALA A 64 23.59 -15.20 -15.94
CA ALA A 64 23.26 -16.57 -16.35
C ALA A 64 23.78 -16.90 -17.75
N CYS A 65 23.63 -16.02 -18.75
CA CYS A 65 23.99 -16.30 -20.13
C CYS A 65 25.51 -16.37 -20.35
N CYS A 66 26.28 -15.48 -19.72
CA CYS A 66 27.71 -15.34 -19.99
C CYS A 66 28.61 -15.99 -18.91
N GLY A 67 28.04 -16.59 -17.86
CA GLY A 67 28.80 -17.27 -16.80
C GLY A 67 29.77 -16.37 -16.02
N ILE A 68 29.57 -15.04 -16.07
CA ILE A 68 30.49 -14.06 -15.49
C ILE A 68 30.34 -14.10 -13.97
N SER A 69 31.30 -14.74 -13.29
CA SER A 69 31.25 -14.97 -11.85
C SER A 69 31.14 -13.69 -11.02
N TRP A 70 31.78 -12.59 -11.45
CA TRP A 70 31.66 -11.29 -10.78
C TRP A 70 30.21 -10.75 -10.84
N LEU A 71 29.58 -10.85 -11.99
CA LEU A 71 28.24 -10.30 -12.21
C LEU A 71 27.17 -11.13 -11.47
N LEU A 72 27.37 -12.46 -11.40
CA LEU A 72 26.55 -13.35 -10.58
C LEU A 72 26.72 -13.08 -9.08
N TRP A 73 27.94 -12.71 -8.63
CA TRP A 73 28.17 -12.30 -7.24
C TRP A 73 27.44 -11.00 -6.88
N VAL A 74 27.53 -9.97 -7.74
CA VAL A 74 26.79 -8.71 -7.58
C VAL A 74 25.28 -8.98 -7.56
N TYR A 75 24.78 -9.82 -8.47
CA TYR A 75 23.37 -10.24 -8.49
C TYR A 75 22.95 -10.86 -7.15
N LEU A 76 23.73 -11.81 -6.60
CA LEU A 76 23.44 -12.42 -5.32
C LEU A 76 23.47 -11.42 -4.16
N LEU A 77 24.42 -10.47 -4.16
CA LEU A 77 24.48 -9.41 -3.15
C LEU A 77 23.22 -8.55 -3.19
N VAL A 78 22.78 -8.11 -4.37
CA VAL A 78 21.56 -7.32 -4.54
C VAL A 78 20.32 -8.10 -4.10
N MET A 79 20.22 -9.38 -4.50
CA MET A 79 19.12 -10.26 -4.08
C MET A 79 19.07 -10.45 -2.57
N PHE A 80 20.23 -10.61 -1.92
CA PHE A 80 20.30 -10.71 -0.46
C PHE A 80 19.82 -9.43 0.22
N LEU A 81 20.29 -8.26 -0.24
CA LEU A 81 19.85 -6.96 0.30
C LEU A 81 18.34 -6.75 0.11
N LEU A 82 17.78 -7.19 -1.02
CA LEU A 82 16.35 -7.16 -1.27
C LEU A 82 15.56 -8.02 -0.29
N ILE A 83 16.01 -9.26 -0.03
CA ILE A 83 15.36 -10.15 0.94
C ILE A 83 15.37 -9.50 2.32
N VAL A 84 16.52 -8.97 2.77
CA VAL A 84 16.64 -8.29 4.07
C VAL A 84 15.72 -7.06 4.15
N LEU A 85 15.67 -6.24 3.10
CA LEU A 85 14.81 -5.05 3.06
C LEU A 85 13.33 -5.44 3.11
N LEU A 86 12.90 -6.39 2.29
CA LEU A 86 11.50 -6.82 2.24
C LEU A 86 11.06 -7.51 3.53
N PHE A 87 11.94 -8.28 4.17
CA PHE A 87 11.70 -8.88 5.47
C PHE A 87 11.63 -7.82 6.59
N GLY A 88 12.51 -6.82 6.57
CA GLY A 88 12.42 -5.69 7.49
C GLY A 88 11.12 -4.90 7.29
N PHE A 89 10.72 -4.68 6.04
CA PHE A 89 9.46 -4.03 5.69
C PHE A 89 8.24 -4.83 6.14
N THR A 90 8.20 -6.17 6.00
CA THR A 90 7.08 -6.97 6.50
C THR A 90 6.92 -6.82 8.01
N ILE A 91 8.00 -6.96 8.77
CA ILE A 91 7.97 -6.81 10.23
C ILE A 91 7.45 -5.41 10.60
N PHE A 92 8.02 -4.37 9.97
CA PHE A 92 7.60 -3.00 10.20
C PHE A 92 6.11 -2.79 9.88
N ALA A 93 5.64 -3.30 8.74
CA ALA A 93 4.25 -3.21 8.33
C ALA A 93 3.34 -3.88 9.38
N PHE A 94 3.67 -5.08 9.86
CA PHE A 94 2.88 -5.74 10.90
C PHE A 94 2.87 -4.96 12.21
N VAL A 95 4.02 -4.48 12.69
CA VAL A 95 4.10 -3.71 13.94
C VAL A 95 3.23 -2.46 13.88
N VAL A 96 3.35 -1.69 12.80
CA VAL A 96 2.63 -0.41 12.64
C VAL A 96 1.13 -0.62 12.41
N THR A 97 0.75 -1.73 11.79
CA THR A 97 -0.65 -2.10 11.48
C THR A 97 -1.30 -3.02 12.51
N ASN A 98 -0.62 -3.36 13.61
CA ASN A 98 -1.22 -4.20 14.64
C ASN A 98 -2.30 -3.41 15.42
N GLU A 99 -1.94 -2.21 15.85
CA GLU A 99 -2.82 -1.27 16.57
C GLU A 99 -3.89 -0.65 15.67
N GLY A 100 -5.06 -0.35 16.24
CA GLY A 100 -6.22 0.24 15.56
C GLY A 100 -7.33 -0.77 15.32
N ALA A 101 -8.50 -0.54 15.89
CA ALA A 101 -9.69 -1.29 15.56
C ALA A 101 -10.89 -0.33 15.56
N GLY A 102 -11.66 -0.34 14.47
CA GLY A 102 -12.94 0.36 14.47
C GLY A 102 -13.84 -0.20 15.59
N LYS A 103 -14.43 0.70 16.37
CA LYS A 103 -15.39 0.36 17.41
C LYS A 103 -16.71 -0.03 16.75
N VAL A 104 -17.19 -1.23 17.06
CA VAL A 104 -18.52 -1.69 16.64
C VAL A 104 -19.55 -0.99 17.52
N LEU A 105 -20.63 -0.52 16.89
CA LEU A 105 -21.78 0.02 17.57
C LEU A 105 -22.94 -0.97 17.48
N SER A 106 -23.74 -1.04 18.54
CA SER A 106 -24.97 -1.84 18.53
C SER A 106 -25.91 -1.32 17.44
N ASP A 107 -26.55 -2.24 16.72
CA ASP A 107 -27.56 -1.97 15.70
C ASP A 107 -27.08 -1.16 14.48
N LYS A 108 -25.77 -1.14 14.22
CA LYS A 108 -25.18 -0.46 13.06
C LYS A 108 -24.26 -1.39 12.25
N GLY A 109 -24.41 -1.36 10.93
CA GLY A 109 -23.66 -2.12 9.93
C GLY A 109 -22.25 -1.57 9.66
N TYR A 110 -21.89 -0.45 10.30
CA TYR A 110 -20.59 0.22 10.17
C TYR A 110 -19.90 0.39 11.54
N LYS A 111 -18.61 0.76 11.49
CA LYS A 111 -17.77 0.99 12.67
C LYS A 111 -17.44 2.46 12.83
N GLU A 112 -17.15 2.89 14.04
CA GLU A 112 -16.54 4.19 14.33
C GLU A 112 -15.04 4.07 14.51
N TYR A 113 -14.30 5.09 14.07
CA TYR A 113 -12.85 5.06 14.06
C TYR A 113 -12.32 6.25 14.84
N ARG A 114 -11.48 6.00 15.85
CA ARG A 114 -10.80 7.07 16.60
C ARG A 114 -9.32 7.07 16.29
N LEU A 115 -8.77 8.27 16.04
CA LEU A 115 -7.37 8.39 15.63
C LEU A 115 -6.41 7.87 16.71
N GLY A 116 -6.79 8.01 17.99
CA GLY A 116 -6.00 7.56 19.13
C GLY A 116 -5.79 6.04 19.20
N ASP A 117 -6.61 5.24 18.51
CA ASP A 117 -6.51 3.78 18.54
C ASP A 117 -5.37 3.24 17.65
N TYR A 118 -4.80 4.08 16.78
CA TYR A 118 -3.76 3.72 15.82
C TYR A 118 -2.36 4.01 16.35
N SER A 119 -1.34 3.35 15.80
CA SER A 119 0.04 3.56 16.22
C SER A 119 0.50 5.01 16.05
N ASN A 120 1.33 5.47 16.99
CA ASN A 120 1.90 6.83 16.99
C ASN A 120 2.59 7.18 15.66
N TRP A 121 3.18 6.18 14.99
CA TRP A 121 3.79 6.37 13.68
C TRP A 121 2.77 6.75 12.61
N LEU A 122 1.61 6.07 12.56
CA LEU A 122 0.53 6.38 11.61
C LEU A 122 -0.12 7.73 11.93
N GLN A 123 -0.40 7.99 13.21
CA GLN A 123 -0.97 9.27 13.64
C GLN A 123 -0.10 10.45 13.19
N LYS A 124 1.23 10.34 13.32
CA LYS A 124 2.17 11.39 12.89
C LYS A 124 2.10 11.68 11.39
N ARG A 125 1.73 10.71 10.55
CA ARG A 125 1.60 10.89 9.10
C ARG A 125 0.39 11.75 8.73
N VAL A 126 -0.74 11.53 9.40
CA VAL A 126 -2.00 12.25 9.16
C VAL A 126 -2.15 13.54 9.97
N ASN A 127 -1.35 13.71 11.03
CA ASN A 127 -1.29 14.97 11.79
C ASN A 127 -0.43 16.04 11.13
N ASN A 128 0.42 15.69 10.16
CA ASN A 128 1.15 16.67 9.39
C ASN A 128 0.22 17.36 8.37
N THR A 129 -0.07 18.64 8.57
CA THR A 129 -1.02 19.42 7.74
C THR A 129 -0.67 19.40 6.25
N LYS A 130 0.61 19.49 5.89
CA LYS A 130 1.02 19.50 4.48
C LYS A 130 0.76 18.14 3.80
N ASN A 131 1.01 17.04 4.52
CA ASN A 131 0.73 15.70 4.01
C ASN A 131 -0.78 15.45 3.97
N TRP A 132 -1.50 15.82 5.03
CA TRP A 132 -2.94 15.65 5.11
C TRP A 132 -3.67 16.43 4.01
N ASN A 133 -3.24 17.66 3.68
CA ASN A 133 -3.88 18.43 2.61
C ASN A 133 -3.82 17.72 1.26
N LYS A 134 -2.72 17.01 0.96
CA LYS A 134 -2.63 16.18 -0.25
C LYS A 134 -3.54 14.95 -0.16
N ILE A 135 -3.55 14.26 0.97
CA ILE A 135 -4.43 13.09 1.17
C ILE A 135 -5.90 13.51 1.07
N LYS A 136 -6.26 14.61 1.70
CA LYS A 136 -7.59 15.21 1.67
C LYS A 136 -8.01 15.57 0.24
N SER A 137 -7.15 16.22 -0.55
CA SER A 137 -7.49 16.51 -1.95
C SER A 137 -7.76 15.23 -2.74
N CYS A 138 -7.00 14.15 -2.47
CA CYS A 138 -7.25 12.84 -3.06
C CYS A 138 -8.60 12.23 -2.60
N LEU A 139 -8.96 12.38 -1.33
CA LEU A 139 -10.23 11.86 -0.79
C LEU A 139 -11.44 12.59 -1.37
N ILE A 140 -11.36 13.90 -1.55
CA ILE A 140 -12.40 14.71 -2.21
C ILE A 140 -12.53 14.28 -3.68
N ASP A 141 -11.41 14.22 -4.39
CA ASP A 141 -11.36 13.88 -5.81
C ASP A 141 -11.81 12.44 -6.11
N SER A 142 -11.61 11.51 -5.17
CA SER A 142 -12.08 10.12 -5.29
C SER A 142 -13.61 9.97 -5.31
N LYS A 143 -14.36 11.04 -4.97
CA LYS A 143 -15.84 11.06 -4.93
C LYS A 143 -16.47 9.96 -4.08
N VAL A 144 -15.75 9.45 -3.08
CA VAL A 144 -16.23 8.37 -2.19
C VAL A 144 -17.52 8.78 -1.46
N CYS A 145 -17.61 10.03 -1.00
CA CYS A 145 -18.81 10.52 -0.32
C CYS A 145 -19.96 10.83 -1.28
N SER A 146 -19.68 11.35 -2.48
CA SER A 146 -20.72 11.53 -3.51
C SER A 146 -21.30 10.19 -3.96
N SER A 147 -20.44 9.19 -4.19
CA SER A 147 -20.88 7.84 -4.54
C SER A 147 -21.71 7.20 -3.43
N LEU A 148 -21.41 7.47 -2.15
CA LEU A 148 -22.24 7.04 -1.04
C LEU A 148 -23.61 7.74 -1.07
N ALA A 149 -23.61 9.07 -1.23
CA ALA A 149 -24.83 9.86 -1.28
C ALA A 149 -25.77 9.39 -2.41
N ASP A 150 -25.22 9.11 -3.60
CA ASP A 150 -26.00 8.60 -4.73
C ASP A 150 -26.55 7.19 -4.46
N LYS A 151 -25.73 6.30 -3.87
CA LYS A 151 -26.11 4.91 -3.57
C LYS A 151 -27.24 4.84 -2.54
N THR A 152 -27.22 5.73 -1.55
CA THR A 152 -28.11 5.70 -0.37
C THR A 152 -29.11 6.85 -0.36
N ALA A 153 -29.34 7.51 -1.52
CA ALA A 153 -30.11 8.74 -1.62
C ALA A 153 -31.55 8.64 -1.08
N ASN A 154 -32.16 7.45 -1.19
CA ASN A 154 -33.53 7.18 -0.76
C ASN A 154 -33.61 6.40 0.56
N ASP A 155 -32.48 6.18 1.23
CA ASP A 155 -32.43 5.38 2.44
C ASP A 155 -32.99 6.16 3.63
N THR A 156 -33.91 5.51 4.33
CA THR A 156 -34.32 5.93 5.69
C THR A 156 -33.17 5.75 6.67
N LEU A 157 -33.26 6.38 7.84
CA LEU A 157 -32.23 6.28 8.88
C LEU A 157 -31.88 4.84 9.25
N GLU A 158 -32.89 3.97 9.42
CA GLU A 158 -32.69 2.56 9.76
C GLU A 158 -31.99 1.79 8.64
N GLN A 159 -32.34 2.07 7.38
CA GLN A 159 -31.67 1.49 6.22
C GLN A 159 -30.22 1.94 6.14
N PHE A 160 -29.97 3.24 6.34
CA PHE A 160 -28.61 3.78 6.38
C PHE A 160 -27.78 3.18 7.53
N TYR A 161 -28.39 2.93 8.70
CA TYR A 161 -27.71 2.25 9.80
C TYR A 161 -27.37 0.79 9.50
N SER A 162 -28.17 0.12 8.68
CA SER A 162 -27.86 -1.26 8.25
C SER A 162 -26.76 -1.34 7.18
N GLU A 163 -26.38 -0.21 6.58
CA GLU A 163 -25.44 -0.20 5.46
C GLU A 163 -23.99 -0.49 5.90
N HIS A 164 -23.30 -1.30 5.09
CA HIS A 164 -21.90 -1.63 5.29
C HIS A 164 -20.97 -0.54 4.72
N LEU A 165 -20.76 0.51 5.50
CA LEU A 165 -19.85 1.60 5.15
C LEU A 165 -18.38 1.15 5.29
N SER A 166 -17.57 1.50 4.29
CA SER A 166 -16.10 1.45 4.42
C SER A 166 -15.62 2.44 5.48
N ALA A 167 -14.41 2.22 6.01
CA ALA A 167 -13.85 3.06 7.06
C ALA A 167 -13.78 4.56 6.69
N VAL A 168 -13.44 4.85 5.42
CA VAL A 168 -13.42 6.21 4.88
C VAL A 168 -14.84 6.78 4.77
N GLN A 169 -15.81 5.99 4.32
CA GLN A 169 -17.21 6.43 4.25
C GLN A 169 -17.75 6.79 5.63
N SER A 170 -17.57 5.91 6.62
CA SER A 170 -18.05 6.14 7.99
C SER A 170 -17.33 7.25 8.73
N GLY A 171 -16.06 7.53 8.38
CA GLY A 171 -15.23 8.53 9.05
C GLY A 171 -15.25 9.91 8.40
N CYS A 172 -15.46 10.00 7.08
CA CYS A 172 -15.40 11.25 6.32
C CYS A 172 -16.78 11.75 5.84
N CYS A 173 -17.70 10.84 5.54
CA CYS A 173 -18.96 11.18 4.84
C CYS A 173 -20.18 11.30 5.76
N LYS A 174 -20.03 10.99 7.06
CA LYS A 174 -21.03 11.21 8.10
C LYS A 174 -20.35 11.78 9.36
N PRO A 175 -21.09 12.50 10.23
CA PRO A 175 -20.56 12.89 11.53
C PRO A 175 -20.36 11.66 12.43
N SER A 176 -19.64 11.85 13.54
CA SER A 176 -19.59 10.84 14.61
C SER A 176 -20.95 10.74 15.29
N ASP A 177 -21.30 9.53 15.74
CA ASP A 177 -22.56 9.27 16.42
C ASP A 177 -22.61 9.93 17.81
N ASP A 178 -21.44 10.18 18.42
CA ASP A 178 -21.29 10.95 19.67
C ASP A 178 -21.84 12.39 19.54
N CYS A 179 -22.01 12.91 18.32
CA CYS A 179 -22.51 14.26 18.08
C CYS A 179 -24.04 14.37 18.21
N GLY A 180 -24.79 13.25 18.09
CA GLY A 180 -26.25 13.26 18.21
C GLY A 180 -26.96 14.15 17.17
N PHE A 181 -26.43 14.23 15.94
CA PHE A 181 -27.03 15.02 14.88
C PHE A 181 -28.24 14.29 14.28
N ASN A 182 -29.21 15.07 13.82
CA ASN A 182 -30.40 14.53 13.16
C ASN A 182 -30.09 14.22 11.70
N TYR A 183 -30.40 12.99 11.29
CA TYR A 183 -30.30 12.54 9.91
C TYR A 183 -31.31 13.28 9.03
N VAL A 184 -30.84 13.80 7.91
CA VAL A 184 -31.69 14.37 6.85
C VAL A 184 -31.51 13.57 5.56
N SER A 185 -30.25 13.34 5.19
CA SER A 185 -29.86 12.50 4.05
C SER A 185 -28.45 11.92 4.29
N PRO A 186 -27.94 11.01 3.44
CA PRO A 186 -26.71 10.26 3.71
C PRO A 186 -25.50 11.10 4.15
N ILE A 187 -25.34 12.28 3.54
CA ILE A 187 -24.24 13.22 3.80
C ILE A 187 -24.71 14.54 4.41
N VAL A 188 -25.99 14.66 4.79
CA VAL A 188 -26.57 15.86 5.37
C VAL A 188 -27.14 15.54 6.75
N TRP A 189 -26.53 16.15 7.76
CA TRP A 189 -26.86 15.94 9.17
C TRP A 189 -26.96 17.30 9.85
N ASN A 190 -28.06 17.55 10.55
CA ASN A 190 -28.32 18.82 11.21
C ASN A 190 -28.05 18.72 12.71
N ALA A 191 -27.32 19.69 13.25
CA ALA A 191 -27.09 19.79 14.69
C ALA A 191 -28.42 20.02 15.45
N THR A 192 -28.53 19.41 16.63
CA THR A 192 -29.63 19.65 17.55
C THR A 192 -29.38 20.93 18.36
N THR A 193 -30.43 21.70 18.64
CA THR A 193 -30.34 23.03 19.28
C THR A 193 -29.72 23.04 20.69
N ASP A 194 -29.67 21.89 21.37
CA ASP A 194 -29.18 21.78 22.75
C ASP A 194 -27.69 21.41 22.88
N THR A 195 -26.97 21.18 21.78
CA THR A 195 -25.59 20.66 21.84
C THR A 195 -24.54 21.75 21.61
N THR A 196 -24.29 22.57 22.63
CA THR A 196 -23.23 23.61 22.59
C THR A 196 -21.89 23.13 23.15
N THR A 197 -21.84 21.98 23.83
CA THR A 197 -20.61 21.42 24.41
C THR A 197 -20.42 19.97 23.96
N PHE A 198 -19.53 19.74 22.98
CA PHE A 198 -19.18 18.40 22.52
C PHE A 198 -17.87 17.93 23.15
N ASN A 199 -17.85 16.71 23.67
CA ASN A 199 -16.60 16.05 24.08
C ASN A 199 -15.76 15.63 22.86
N ASN A 200 -16.42 15.40 21.72
CA ASN A 200 -15.77 15.08 20.46
C ASN A 200 -15.57 16.34 19.62
N SER A 201 -14.31 16.71 19.36
CA SER A 201 -13.97 17.89 18.56
C SER A 201 -14.50 17.81 17.12
N ASP A 202 -14.70 16.60 16.59
CA ASP A 202 -15.16 16.39 15.21
C ASP A 202 -16.56 16.95 14.97
N CYS A 203 -17.41 17.03 16.00
CA CYS A 203 -18.77 17.59 15.89
C CYS A 203 -18.75 19.07 15.46
N THR A 204 -17.71 19.82 15.86
CA THR A 204 -17.55 21.22 15.47
C THR A 204 -16.97 21.40 14.05
N LEU A 205 -16.36 20.35 13.52
CA LEU A 205 -15.70 20.35 12.21
C LEU A 205 -16.61 19.83 11.08
N TRP A 206 -17.71 19.16 11.42
CA TRP A 206 -18.68 18.67 10.45
C TRP A 206 -19.32 19.81 9.64
N ASN A 207 -19.54 19.57 8.35
CA ASN A 207 -20.21 20.51 7.46
C ASN A 207 -21.04 19.74 6.41
N ASN A 208 -22.22 20.23 6.05
CA ASN A 208 -23.08 19.58 5.04
C ASN A 208 -22.69 19.91 3.58
N ASN A 209 -21.68 20.76 3.36
CA ASN A 209 -21.14 21.01 2.03
C ASN A 209 -20.35 19.77 1.54
N PRO A 210 -20.69 19.19 0.37
CA PRO A 210 -20.04 17.99 -0.17
C PRO A 210 -18.52 18.14 -0.39
N ASP A 211 -18.03 19.37 -0.59
CA ASP A 211 -16.60 19.63 -0.79
C ASP A 211 -15.81 19.79 0.53
N VAL A 212 -16.52 19.86 1.68
CA VAL A 212 -15.91 20.11 3.00
C VAL A 212 -16.08 18.91 3.93
N LEU A 213 -17.32 18.44 4.10
CA LEU A 213 -17.72 17.28 4.94
C LEU A 213 -16.90 17.16 6.25
N CYS A 214 -16.61 15.93 6.69
CA CYS A 214 -15.72 15.68 7.83
C CYS A 214 -14.26 15.49 7.38
N TYR A 215 -13.83 16.00 6.22
CA TYR A 215 -12.47 15.75 5.71
C TYR A 215 -11.34 16.29 6.59
N ASN A 216 -11.64 17.17 7.54
CA ASN A 216 -10.67 17.65 8.54
C ASN A 216 -10.79 16.98 9.91
N CYS A 217 -11.80 16.10 10.09
CA CYS A 217 -12.06 15.41 11.35
C CYS A 217 -11.01 14.36 11.67
N GLN A 218 -10.84 14.06 12.95
CA GLN A 218 -9.99 12.96 13.41
C GLN A 218 -10.57 11.61 13.00
N SER A 219 -11.90 11.48 12.96
CA SER A 219 -12.62 10.30 12.48
C SER A 219 -12.32 10.01 11.01
N CYS A 220 -12.18 11.03 10.16
CA CYS A 220 -11.82 10.85 8.75
C CYS A 220 -10.36 10.41 8.59
N LYS A 221 -9.44 11.01 9.35
CA LYS A 221 -8.04 10.56 9.42
C LYS A 221 -7.94 9.11 9.88
N ALA A 222 -8.70 8.74 10.91
CA ALA A 222 -8.76 7.39 11.44
C ALA A 222 -9.33 6.40 10.40
N GLY A 223 -10.43 6.76 9.73
CA GLY A 223 -11.02 5.96 8.66
C GLY A 223 -10.06 5.74 7.48
N PHE A 224 -9.29 6.77 7.11
CA PHE A 224 -8.22 6.64 6.12
C PHE A 224 -7.09 5.71 6.58
N LEU A 225 -6.65 5.84 7.84
CA LEU A 225 -5.64 4.95 8.41
C LEU A 225 -6.11 3.49 8.47
N ASP A 226 -7.39 3.25 8.77
CA ASP A 226 -7.93 1.88 8.77
C ASP A 226 -7.94 1.27 7.37
N ASN A 227 -8.33 2.06 6.37
CA ASN A 227 -8.29 1.62 4.98
C ASN A 227 -6.86 1.28 4.55
N ILE A 228 -5.89 2.17 4.85
CA ILE A 228 -4.46 1.90 4.62
C ILE A 228 -4.00 0.65 5.36
N LYS A 229 -4.39 0.48 6.62
CA LYS A 229 -4.03 -0.68 7.43
C LYS A 229 -4.52 -1.97 6.79
N SER A 230 -5.77 -2.01 6.33
CA SER A 230 -6.34 -3.16 5.61
C SER A 230 -5.55 -3.48 4.35
N ASP A 231 -5.21 -2.46 3.56
CA ASP A 231 -4.44 -2.64 2.32
C ASP A 231 -2.99 -3.04 2.59
N TRP A 232 -2.35 -2.49 3.62
CA TRP A 232 -1.01 -2.88 4.04
C TRP A 232 -0.95 -4.34 4.49
N LYS A 233 -2.00 -4.86 5.15
CA LYS A 233 -2.09 -6.29 5.48
C LYS A 233 -2.17 -7.16 4.22
N LYS A 234 -2.97 -6.77 3.23
CA LYS A 234 -3.02 -7.48 1.93
C LYS A 234 -1.66 -7.45 1.23
N VAL A 235 -1.02 -6.28 1.19
CA VAL A 235 0.33 -6.12 0.62
C VAL A 235 1.37 -6.95 1.38
N ALA A 236 1.31 -7.00 2.71
CA ALA A 236 2.20 -7.82 3.52
C ALA A 236 2.05 -9.32 3.22
N ILE A 237 0.81 -9.81 3.04
CA ILE A 237 0.55 -11.20 2.63
C ILE A 237 1.19 -11.49 1.26
N ILE A 238 0.98 -10.62 0.27
CA ILE A 238 1.60 -10.75 -1.06
C ILE A 238 3.13 -10.72 -0.94
N ASN A 239 3.67 -9.82 -0.10
CA ASN A 239 5.10 -9.70 0.11
C ASN A 239 5.71 -10.96 0.76
N ILE A 240 4.99 -11.65 1.64
CA ILE A 240 5.42 -12.95 2.19
C ILE A 240 5.57 -13.99 1.08
N ILE A 241 4.59 -14.10 0.18
CA ILE A 241 4.65 -15.03 -0.97
C ILE A 241 5.87 -14.69 -1.84
N PHE A 242 6.08 -13.41 -2.11
CA PHE A 242 7.23 -12.94 -2.89
C PHE A 242 8.57 -13.21 -2.19
N LEU A 243 8.66 -13.04 -0.87
CA LEU A 243 9.83 -13.38 -0.07
C LEU A 243 10.19 -14.87 -0.18
N VAL A 244 9.21 -15.77 -0.06
CA VAL A 244 9.44 -17.21 -0.22
C VAL A 244 10.00 -17.51 -1.61
N PHE A 245 9.41 -16.91 -2.64
CA PHE A 245 9.89 -17.04 -4.01
C PHE A 245 11.33 -16.54 -4.16
N LEU A 246 11.66 -15.34 -3.65
CA LEU A 246 13.02 -14.78 -3.70
C LEU A 246 14.05 -15.66 -2.99
N ILE A 247 13.70 -16.29 -1.86
CA ILE A 247 14.59 -17.20 -1.13
C ILE A 247 14.91 -18.44 -1.99
N ILE A 248 13.93 -18.98 -2.70
CA ILE A 248 14.14 -20.11 -3.63
C ILE A 248 15.08 -19.69 -4.76
N VAL A 249 14.82 -18.54 -5.40
CA VAL A 249 15.68 -18.01 -6.48
C VAL A 249 17.10 -17.77 -5.98
N TYR A 250 17.25 -17.16 -4.81
CA TYR A 250 18.54 -16.91 -4.18
C TYR A 250 19.30 -18.22 -3.91
N SER A 251 18.61 -19.24 -3.38
CA SER A 251 19.21 -20.56 -3.12
C SER A 251 19.72 -21.22 -4.41
N VAL A 252 18.93 -21.18 -5.49
CA VAL A 252 19.36 -21.69 -6.81
C VAL A 252 20.51 -20.87 -7.38
N GLY A 253 20.47 -19.54 -7.24
CA GLY A 253 21.54 -18.64 -7.65
C GLY A 253 22.86 -18.91 -6.92
N CYS A 254 22.81 -19.16 -5.60
CA CYS A 254 23.97 -19.56 -4.81
C CYS A 254 24.55 -20.90 -5.28
N CYS A 255 23.69 -21.89 -5.60
CA CYS A 255 24.13 -23.15 -6.20
C CYS A 255 24.80 -22.93 -7.57
N ALA A 256 24.22 -22.10 -8.43
CA ALA A 256 24.80 -21.76 -9.73
C ALA A 256 26.16 -21.04 -9.57
N PHE A 257 26.29 -20.13 -8.59
CA PHE A 257 27.52 -19.42 -8.31
C PHE A 257 28.63 -20.35 -7.80
N ARG A 258 28.32 -21.24 -6.85
CA ARG A 258 29.28 -22.22 -6.34
C ARG A 258 29.81 -23.10 -7.48
N ASN A 259 28.92 -23.59 -8.33
CA ASN A 259 29.29 -24.42 -9.48
C ASN A 259 30.18 -23.68 -10.48
N ASN A 260 29.84 -22.44 -10.86
CA ASN A 260 30.68 -21.62 -11.74
C ASN A 260 32.07 -21.35 -11.17
N ARG A 261 32.17 -21.18 -9.84
CA ARG A 261 33.47 -21.00 -9.16
C ARG A 261 34.31 -22.27 -9.18
N GLU A 262 33.70 -23.43 -8.99
CA GLU A 262 34.37 -24.75 -9.08
C GLU A 262 34.88 -25.01 -10.50
N ASP A 263 34.09 -24.73 -11.53
CA ASP A 263 34.50 -24.87 -12.93
C ASP A 263 35.68 -23.95 -13.27
N ASN A 264 35.62 -22.68 -12.89
CA ASN A 264 36.70 -21.73 -13.10
C ASN A 264 37.99 -22.15 -12.38
N ALA A 265 37.87 -22.70 -11.16
CA ALA A 265 39.01 -23.23 -10.43
C ALA A 265 39.59 -24.50 -11.08
N PHE A 266 38.74 -25.38 -11.63
CA PHE A 266 39.16 -26.57 -12.36
C PHE A 266 39.91 -26.22 -13.65
N TRP A 267 39.40 -25.28 -14.46
CA TRP A 267 40.07 -24.80 -15.67
C TRP A 267 41.42 -24.13 -15.37
N LYS A 268 41.50 -23.36 -14.28
CA LYS A 268 42.76 -22.73 -13.86
C LYS A 268 43.82 -23.73 -13.36
N ARG A 269 43.42 -24.93 -12.93
CA ARG A 269 44.33 -25.99 -12.47
C ARG A 269 44.79 -26.95 -13.56
N ARG A 270 44.25 -26.89 -14.79
CA ARG A 270 44.79 -27.70 -15.88
C ARG A 270 46.13 -27.10 -16.34
N PRO A 271 47.25 -27.84 -16.31
CA PRO A 271 48.46 -27.40 -16.98
C PRO A 271 48.15 -27.25 -18.47
N HIS A 272 48.52 -26.12 -19.07
CA HIS A 272 48.54 -26.01 -20.53
C HIS A 272 49.52 -27.05 -21.09
N PRO A 273 49.13 -27.81 -22.14
CA PRO A 273 50.03 -28.72 -22.82
C PRO A 273 51.18 -27.98 -23.50
#